data_AF-A0A0A2KCI8-F1
#
_entry.id   AF-A0A0A2KCI8-F1
#
_cell.length_a   1.000
_cell.length_b   1.000
_cell.length_c   1.000
_cell.angle_alpha   90.00
_cell.angle_beta   90.00
_cell.angle_gamma   90.00
#
_symmetry.space_group_name_H-M   'P 1'
#
loop_
_entity.id
_entity.type
_entity.pdbx_description
1 polymer ?
#
loop_
_entity_poly.entity_id
_entity_poly.type
_entity_poly.pdbx_seq_one_letter_code
_entity_poly.pdbx_strand_id
1 'polypeptide(L)' 'MEKKSATDVFMSIPPEDALEIARGRKTNVYRNYPLPATVRCIWLYTTAPLQYIEYQAIHIRL' A
#
# COMPACT_ATOMS: atom_id res chain seq x y z
N MET A 1 7.99 -23.21 -10.45
CA MET A 1 7.13 -22.67 -9.38
C MET A 1 7.70 -21.31 -9.00
N GLU A 2 7.07 -20.24 -9.44
CA GLU A 2 7.55 -18.87 -9.26
C GLU A 2 7.56 -18.53 -7.75
N LYS A 3 8.74 -18.24 -7.19
CA LYS A 3 8.86 -17.82 -5.78
C LYS A 3 8.21 -16.44 -5.69
N LYS A 4 7.00 -16.36 -5.14
CA LYS A 4 6.41 -15.08 -4.71
C LYS A 4 7.41 -14.43 -3.76
N SER A 5 8.07 -13.37 -4.22
CA SER A 5 8.96 -12.60 -3.37
C SER A 5 8.10 -11.98 -2.27
N ALA A 6 8.28 -12.40 -1.02
CA ALA A 6 7.59 -11.87 0.15
C ALA A 6 8.03 -10.43 0.52
N THR A 7 8.49 -9.68 -0.49
CA THR A 7 8.96 -8.30 -0.45
C THR A 7 7.87 -7.32 -0.85
N ASP A 8 6.87 -7.77 -1.59
CA ASP A 8 5.81 -6.92 -2.14
C ASP A 8 4.48 -7.31 -1.52
N VAL A 9 3.76 -6.32 -1.00
CA VAL A 9 2.42 -6.50 -0.43
C VAL A 9 1.45 -5.59 -1.15
N PHE A 10 0.27 -6.13 -1.46
CA PHE A 10 -0.86 -5.33 -1.94
C PHE A 10 -1.74 -4.93 -0.76
N MET A 11 -2.14 -3.67 -0.73
CA MET A 11 -3.02 -3.12 0.28
C MET A 11 -4.14 -2.33 -0.38
N SER A 12 -5.38 -2.67 -0.05
CA SER A 12 -6.53 -1.87 -0.46
C SER A 12 -6.65 -0.62 0.42
N ILE A 13 -6.96 0.51 -0.22
CA ILE A 13 -7.28 1.79 0.42
C ILE A 13 -8.53 2.40 -0.21
N PRO A 14 -9.33 3.15 0.55
CA PRO A 14 -10.46 3.85 -0.04
C PRO A 14 -10.02 5.08 -0.85
N PRO A 15 -10.85 5.57 -1.79
CA PRO A 15 -10.54 6.72 -2.65
C PRO A 15 -10.07 7.98 -1.92
N GLU A 16 -10.67 8.29 -0.76
CA GLU A 16 -10.29 9.44 0.05
C GLU A 16 -8.85 9.34 0.56
N ASP A 17 -8.43 8.14 0.97
CA ASP A 17 -7.06 7.90 1.41
C ASP A 17 -6.09 8.00 0.24
N ALA A 18 -6.45 7.44 -0.92
CA ALA A 18 -5.64 7.52 -2.13
C ALA A 18 -5.39 8.99 -2.53
N LEU A 19 -6.42 9.82 -2.47
CA LEU A 19 -6.32 11.25 -2.77
C LEU A 19 -5.40 11.99 -1.79
N GLU A 20 -5.51 11.71 -0.49
CA GLU A 20 -4.67 12.35 0.51
C GLU A 20 -3.21 11.88 0.44
N ILE A 21 -2.98 10.61 0.08
CA ILE A 21 -1.63 10.06 -0.18
C ILE A 21 -1.03 10.70 -1.43
N ALA A 22 -1.79 10.77 -2.53
CA ALA A 22 -1.33 11.40 -3.77
C ALA A 22 -0.99 12.89 -3.60
N ARG A 23 -1.69 13.58 -2.69
CA ARG A 23 -1.40 14.97 -2.30
C ARG A 23 -0.25 15.12 -1.30
N GLY A 24 0.33 14.01 -0.83
CA GLY A 24 1.37 14.00 0.21
C GLY A 24 0.90 14.41 1.60
N ARG A 25 -0.43 14.50 1.84
CA ARG A 25 -1.02 14.92 3.13
C ARG A 25 -1.23 13.75 4.08
N LYS A 26 -1.37 12.53 3.55
CA LYS A 26 -1.40 11.29 4.33
C LYS A 26 -0.15 10.47 4.03
N THR A 27 0.71 10.34 5.03
CA THR A 27 1.97 9.59 4.93
C THR A 27 1.99 8.32 5.78
N ASN A 28 0.98 8.13 6.64
CA ASN A 28 0.86 6.97 7.52
C ASN A 28 -0.50 6.29 7.32
N VAL A 29 -0.46 4.96 7.19
CA VAL A 29 -1.65 4.10 7.08
C VAL A 29 -1.52 2.98 8.10
N TYR A 30 -2.44 2.93 9.07
CA TYR A 30 -2.44 1.91 10.11
C TYR A 30 -3.27 0.69 9.69
N ARG A 31 -2.81 -0.50 10.09
CA ARG A 31 -3.49 -1.78 9.86
C ARG A 31 -3.39 -2.67 11.09
N ASN A 32 -4.44 -3.44 11.35
CA ASN A 32 -4.53 -4.37 12.48
C ASN A 32 -3.89 -5.73 12.16
N TYR A 33 -2.80 -5.72 11.39
CA TYR A 33 -1.97 -6.90 11.13
C TYR A 33 -0.51 -6.46 10.98
N PRO A 34 0.45 -7.25 11.46
CA PRO A 34 1.86 -6.94 11.27
C PRO A 34 2.25 -7.11 9.80
N LEU A 35 3.05 -6.19 9.29
CA LEU A 35 3.76 -6.42 8.03
C LEU A 35 5.01 -7.26 8.30
N PRO A 36 5.29 -8.30 7.51
CA PRO A 36 6.55 -9.02 7.61
C PRO A 36 7.74 -8.07 7.46
N ALA A 37 8.81 -8.27 8.24
CA ALA A 37 10.03 -7.45 8.14
C ALA A 37 10.72 -7.54 6.77
N THR A 38 10.31 -8.49 5.93
CA THR A 38 10.80 -8.68 4.57
C THR A 38 10.14 -7.74 3.55
N VAL A 39 9.03 -7.08 3.90
CA VAL A 39 8.32 -6.19 2.98
C VAL A 39 9.18 -4.96 2.68
N ARG A 40 9.39 -4.70 1.39
CA ARG A 40 10.14 -3.56 0.84
C ARG A 40 9.26 -2.62 0.03
N CYS A 41 8.13 -3.11 -0.44
CA CYS A 41 7.25 -2.40 -1.34
C CYS A 41 5.80 -2.68 -0.98
N ILE A 42 5.00 -1.61 -0.88
CA ILE A 42 3.56 -1.71 -0.70
C ILE A 42 2.89 -1.10 -1.92
N TRP A 43 2.11 -1.92 -2.61
CA TRP A 43 1.26 -1.55 -3.73
C TRP A 43 -0.12 -1.17 -3.19
N LEU A 44 -0.56 0.05 -3.50
CA LEU A 44 -1.87 0.53 -3.07
C LEU A 44 -2.90 0.33 -4.19
N TYR A 45 -3.93 -0.45 -3.88
CA TYR A 45 -5.12 -0.59 -4.72
C TYR A 45 -6.22 0.32 -4.19
N THR A 46 -6.71 1.23 -5.03
CA THR A 46 -7.82 2.09 -4.67
C THR A 46 -9.12 1.35 -4.92
N THR A 47 -9.98 1.22 -3.89
CA THR A 47 -11.25 0.50 -4.00
C THR A 47 -12.28 1.27 -4.84
N ALA A 48 -13.49 0.73 -4.95
CA ALA A 48 -14.59 1.38 -5.65
C ALA A 48 -14.81 2.83 -5.16
N PRO A 49 -15.18 3.77 -6.05
CA PRO A 49 -15.50 3.56 -7.47
C PRO A 49 -14.30 3.62 -8.43
N LEU A 50 -13.08 3.85 -7.93
CA LEU A 50 -11.91 4.11 -8.77
C LEU A 50 -11.25 2.83 -9.33
N GLN A 51 -11.11 1.80 -8.49
CA GLN A 51 -10.72 0.44 -8.89
C GLN A 51 -9.42 0.34 -9.72
N TYR A 52 -8.34 1.00 -9.31
CA TYR A 52 -7.04 0.94 -10.00
C TYR A 52 -5.86 0.84 -9.01
N ILE A 53 -4.67 0.54 -9.54
CA ILE A 53 -3.40 0.54 -8.81
C ILE A 53 -2.61 1.77 -9.26
N GLU A 54 -2.33 2.72 -8.37
CA GLU A 54 -1.61 3.96 -8.73
C GLU A 54 -0.30 4.15 -7.98
N TYR A 55 -0.03 3.43 -6.89
CA TYR A 55 0.99 3.88 -5.96
C TYR A 55 1.93 2.80 -5.45
N GLN A 56 3.23 3.09 -5.55
CA GLN A 56 4.31 2.40 -4.85
C GLN A 56 4.70 3.23 -3.62
N ALA A 57 4.35 2.78 -2.42
CA ALA A 57 4.84 3.42 -1.19
C ALA A 57 6.25 2.89 -0.88
N ILE A 58 7.28 3.71 -1.10
CA ILE A 58 8.70 3.32 -0.97
C ILE A 58 9.22 3.42 0.48
N HIS A 59 8.47 3.99 1.43
CA HIS A 59 8.97 4.21 2.78
C HIS A 59 8.13 3.50 3.85
N ILE A 60 8.59 2.31 4.25
CA ILE A 60 8.03 1.52 5.35
C ILE A 60 8.85 1.82 6.61
N ARG A 61 8.22 2.43 7.62
CA ARG A 61 8.75 2.41 9.00
C ARG A 61 8.03 1.31 9.76
N LEU A 62 8.78 0.29 10.18
CA LEU A 62 8.34 -0.76 11.11
C LEU A 62 8.41 -0.24 12.54
#